data_AF-A0A8H6QFD8-F1
#
_entry.id   AF-A0A8H6QFD8-F1
#
_cell.length_a   1.000
_cell.length_b   1.000
_cell.length_c   1.000
_cell.angle_alpha   90.00
_cell.angle_beta   90.00
_cell.angle_gamma   90.00
#
_symmetry.space_group_name_H-M   'P 1'
#
loop_
_entity.id
_entity.type
_entity.pdbx_description
1 polymer ?
#
loop_
_entity_poly.entity_id
_entity_poly.type
_entity_poly.pdbx_seq_one_letter_code
_entity_poly.pdbx_strand_id
1 'polypeptide(L)'
;MSSVTAGERPLMVKSRQHKPRSKTKRKFRMLKFISSILWKQASLQIANARQHTVWLFDNTAYQRVTPKGLGQGRPAWRVEVVACVFEKDSRKDITKFVATIADLIGLDGEIGTERETRHQIARRLRPFLYHTAPAHTMVIEIPLSDDSIQHRQIGPTDSNGICSQTVNLGSRHLADGTRIRSYLRGWEGEVSMDTLFADPEGWLLISDIDDTIKHTMTSEPTGILRTTFVETARPIRGMPQFYFHTQRQLVPTWFYVSASPYNLYPFLREFIYTWFTPGTLMLRESSWMDVGSLIRSFTTYTMGYKVNNMEKLYRSFPKRQVLCIGDSTQTDPEAYAEIYRRHPTWVRAILIRKVTDVPHLEGKNSPARFRTAFKGVPESVWTVFEEPEEVYQVVDRLSRSIP
;
A
#
# COMPACT_ATOMS: atom_id res chain seq x y z
N MET A 1 -59.50 -51.33 26.16
CA MET A 1 -58.78 -52.47 25.54
C MET A 1 -57.48 -51.89 24.98
N SER A 2 -56.27 -52.14 25.46
CA SER A 2 -55.72 -53.25 26.25
C SER A 2 -54.38 -52.83 26.93
N SER A 3 -54.00 -53.54 28.01
CA SER A 3 -52.65 -53.80 28.61
C SER A 3 -51.70 -52.63 28.97
N VAL A 4 -51.25 -52.35 30.21
CA VAL A 4 -50.58 -53.13 31.30
C VAL A 4 -49.02 -53.10 31.24
N THR A 5 -48.42 -52.35 32.20
CA THR A 5 -47.16 -52.54 33.00
C THR A 5 -45.80 -52.69 32.31
N ALA A 6 -44.62 -52.42 32.89
CA ALA A 6 -44.09 -51.73 34.08
C ALA A 6 -42.54 -51.86 34.00
N GLY A 7 -41.79 -51.06 34.76
CA GLY A 7 -40.34 -51.26 34.93
C GLY A 7 -39.69 -50.22 35.85
N GLU A 8 -39.65 -50.52 37.15
CA GLU A 8 -39.03 -49.73 38.22
C GLU A 8 -37.49 -49.89 38.31
N ARG A 9 -36.82 -48.80 38.73
CA ARG A 9 -35.67 -48.60 39.67
C ARG A 9 -34.83 -49.84 40.12
N PRO A 10 -33.52 -49.73 40.51
CA PRO A 10 -33.10 -48.80 41.59
C PRO A 10 -31.61 -48.38 41.80
N LEU A 11 -31.46 -47.37 42.69
CA LEU A 11 -30.50 -47.16 43.79
C LEU A 11 -28.97 -46.99 43.61
N MET A 12 -28.49 -45.87 44.18
CA MET A 12 -27.10 -45.50 44.52
C MET A 12 -26.49 -46.38 45.63
N VAL A 13 -25.15 -46.53 45.61
CA VAL A 13 -24.30 -46.58 46.83
C VAL A 13 -23.03 -45.75 46.62
N LYS A 14 -22.65 -44.99 47.66
CA LYS A 14 -21.57 -44.01 47.79
C LYS A 14 -20.23 -44.65 48.21
N SER A 15 -19.10 -44.00 47.88
CA SER A 15 -17.92 -43.87 48.77
C SER A 15 -17.07 -42.64 48.38
N ARG A 16 -17.18 -41.53 49.13
CA ARG A 16 -16.19 -40.97 50.09
C ARG A 16 -14.75 -40.85 49.57
N GLN A 17 -14.25 -39.60 49.49
CA GLN A 17 -13.20 -39.11 50.41
C GLN A 17 -13.00 -37.58 50.36
N HIS A 18 -12.58 -37.06 51.52
CA HIS A 18 -12.42 -35.67 51.94
C HIS A 18 -11.06 -35.06 51.51
N LYS A 19 -11.03 -33.72 51.37
CA LYS A 19 -9.90 -32.81 51.06
C LYS A 19 -8.75 -32.85 52.11
N PRO A 20 -7.54 -32.30 51.80
CA PRO A 20 -7.28 -30.89 52.12
C PRO A 20 -6.42 -30.10 51.09
N ARG A 21 -6.30 -28.80 51.38
CA ARG A 21 -5.82 -27.67 50.55
C ARG A 21 -4.31 -27.66 50.22
N SER A 22 -4.03 -26.95 49.11
CA SER A 22 -2.94 -25.97 48.91
C SER A 22 -1.50 -26.47 48.65
N LYS A 23 -1.01 -26.21 47.42
CA LYS A 23 0.19 -25.38 47.10
C LYS A 23 0.63 -25.58 45.63
N THR A 24 0.03 -24.88 44.66
CA THR A 24 0.70 -24.66 43.35
C THR A 24 0.06 -23.56 42.49
N LYS A 25 -0.03 -22.33 43.03
CA LYS A 25 -0.19 -21.11 42.21
C LYS A 25 1.10 -20.30 42.27
N ARG A 26 2.20 -20.79 41.66
CA ARG A 26 3.41 -19.97 41.47
C ARG A 26 4.48 -20.44 40.46
N LYS A 27 4.15 -21.29 39.47
CA LYS A 27 5.16 -21.78 38.50
C LYS A 27 4.89 -21.60 37.00
N PHE A 28 3.80 -20.95 36.59
CA PHE A 28 3.50 -20.77 35.15
C PHE A 28 3.60 -19.33 34.63
N ARG A 29 4.27 -18.44 35.37
CA ARG A 29 4.41 -17.02 35.01
C ARG A 29 5.87 -16.55 34.86
N MET A 30 6.83 -17.48 34.81
CA MET A 30 8.27 -17.19 34.65
C MET A 30 8.89 -17.74 33.35
N LEU A 31 8.18 -18.57 32.59
CA LEU A 31 8.68 -19.18 31.34
C LEU A 31 8.31 -18.41 30.05
N LYS A 32 7.63 -17.27 30.16
CA LYS A 32 7.41 -16.33 29.03
C LYS A 32 8.23 -15.04 29.12
N PHE A 33 9.14 -14.93 30.10
CA PHE A 33 9.96 -13.73 30.32
C PHE A 33 11.48 -13.95 30.15
N ILE A 34 11.92 -15.16 29.76
CA ILE A 34 13.35 -15.47 29.58
C ILE A 34 13.73 -15.74 28.12
N SER A 35 12.77 -15.76 27.18
CA SER A 35 13.09 -15.79 25.74
C SER A 35 13.47 -14.41 25.16
N SER A 36 13.58 -13.38 25.99
CA SER A 36 13.90 -12.00 25.58
C SER A 36 15.32 -11.53 25.95
N ILE A 37 16.22 -12.42 26.38
CA ILE A 37 17.59 -12.06 26.83
C ILE A 37 18.70 -12.67 25.94
N LEU A 38 18.35 -13.26 24.79
CA LEU A 38 19.33 -13.79 23.83
C LEU A 38 19.12 -13.36 22.37
N TRP A 39 18.32 -12.32 22.14
CA TRP A 39 18.50 -11.52 20.92
C TRP A 39 19.65 -10.56 21.21
N LYS A 40 20.83 -10.80 20.62
CA LYS A 40 21.79 -9.71 20.40
C LYS A 40 20.97 -8.57 19.80
N GLN A 41 20.73 -7.50 20.56
CA GLN A 41 20.27 -6.25 19.96
C GLN A 41 21.30 -5.95 18.87
N ALA A 42 20.90 -6.07 17.61
CA ALA A 42 21.75 -5.65 16.51
C ALA A 42 22.19 -4.22 16.86
N SER A 43 23.49 -4.00 16.95
CA SER A 43 24.03 -2.68 17.25
C SER A 43 23.44 -1.71 16.24
N LEU A 44 22.79 -0.64 16.71
CA LEU A 44 22.24 0.38 15.82
C LEU A 44 23.35 0.93 14.93
N GLN A 45 23.13 0.87 13.62
CA GLN A 45 24.08 1.34 12.62
C GLN A 45 23.55 2.61 11.94
N ILE A 46 24.45 3.39 11.36
CA ILE A 46 24.10 4.55 10.54
C ILE A 46 24.30 4.14 9.08
N ALA A 47 23.26 4.28 8.27
CA ALA A 47 23.38 4.02 6.84
C ALA A 47 24.40 4.99 6.24
N ASN A 48 25.27 4.47 5.37
CA ASN A 48 26.28 5.28 4.67
C ASN A 48 26.36 4.94 3.17
N ALA A 49 26.70 5.95 2.37
CA ALA A 49 26.70 5.86 0.91
C ALA A 49 27.71 4.87 0.33
N ARG A 50 28.75 4.46 1.09
CA ARG A 50 29.74 3.50 0.61
C ARG A 50 29.23 2.07 0.65
N GLN A 51 28.43 1.74 1.66
CA GLN A 51 27.97 0.38 1.92
C GLN A 51 26.49 0.17 1.60
N HIS A 52 25.69 1.23 1.48
CA HIS A 52 24.24 1.10 1.39
C HIS A 52 23.62 1.80 0.19
N THR A 53 22.57 1.19 -0.33
CA THR A 53 21.60 1.84 -1.23
C THR A 53 20.38 2.21 -0.40
N VAL A 54 19.90 3.45 -0.52
CA VAL A 54 18.72 3.92 0.20
C VAL A 54 17.69 4.42 -0.79
N TRP A 55 16.43 4.05 -0.57
CA TRP A 55 15.29 4.69 -1.24
C TRP A 55 14.50 5.50 -0.22
N LEU A 56 14.16 6.74 -0.58
CA LEU A 56 13.20 7.56 0.15
C LEU A 56 11.93 7.67 -0.69
N PHE A 57 10.78 7.47 -0.04
CA PHE A 57 9.49 7.47 -0.72
C PHE A 57 8.88 8.87 -0.68
N ASP A 58 8.37 9.33 -1.83
CA ASP A 58 7.56 10.54 -1.91
C ASP A 58 6.32 10.39 -1.01
N ASN A 59 5.94 11.48 -0.37
CA ASN A 59 4.93 11.44 0.69
C ASN A 59 4.12 12.74 0.75
N THR A 60 3.04 12.69 1.53
CA THR A 60 2.15 13.83 1.75
C THR A 60 2.13 14.16 3.24
N ALA A 61 2.50 15.40 3.57
CA ALA A 61 2.36 15.96 4.90
C ALA A 61 0.92 16.43 5.14
N TYR A 62 0.46 16.27 6.39
CA TYR A 62 -0.88 16.61 6.83
C TYR A 62 -0.85 17.33 8.17
N GLN A 63 -1.88 18.10 8.47
CA GLN A 63 -2.08 18.69 9.79
C GLN A 63 -3.13 17.90 10.57
N ARG A 64 -2.82 17.55 11.82
CA ARG A 64 -3.81 16.92 12.69
C ARG A 64 -4.96 17.87 12.96
N VAL A 65 -6.19 17.39 12.77
CA VAL A 65 -7.40 18.09 13.22
C VAL A 65 -7.52 17.91 14.73
N THR A 66 -7.08 18.91 15.51
CA THR A 66 -7.29 18.94 16.96
C THR A 66 -8.71 19.41 17.26
N PRO A 67 -9.49 18.73 18.11
CA PRO A 67 -10.79 19.20 18.55
C PRO A 67 -10.66 20.57 19.23
N LYS A 68 -11.59 21.51 18.92
CA LYS A 68 -11.55 22.91 19.37
C LYS A 68 -11.47 23.14 20.89
N GLY A 69 -11.58 22.10 21.73
CA GLY A 69 -11.60 22.19 23.20
C GLY A 69 -10.31 21.83 23.95
N LEU A 70 -9.26 21.34 23.27
CA LEU A 70 -8.00 20.90 23.90
C LEU A 70 -6.82 21.70 23.38
N GLY A 71 -6.63 22.92 23.91
CA GLY A 71 -5.43 23.74 23.77
C GLY A 71 -5.11 24.22 22.34
N GLN A 72 -5.10 25.54 22.14
CA GLN A 72 -4.71 26.19 20.88
C GLN A 72 -3.19 26.08 20.61
N GLY A 73 -2.69 24.87 20.37
CA GLY A 73 -1.42 24.70 19.69
C GLY A 73 -1.58 25.04 18.21
N ARG A 74 -0.64 25.80 17.62
CA ARG A 74 -0.62 25.97 16.15
C ARG A 74 -0.62 24.59 15.48
N PRO A 75 -1.44 24.36 14.43
CA PRO A 75 -1.47 23.07 13.75
C PRO A 75 -0.06 22.73 13.26
N ALA A 76 0.43 21.57 13.68
CA ALA A 76 1.75 21.10 13.31
C ALA A 76 1.64 20.11 12.16
N TRP A 77 2.50 20.30 11.17
CA TRP A 77 2.66 19.40 10.05
C TRP A 77 3.29 18.09 10.50
N ARG A 78 2.69 17.00 10.07
CA ARG A 78 3.18 15.64 10.26
C ARG A 78 3.29 14.99 8.90
N VAL A 79 4.30 14.17 8.75
CA VAL A 79 4.49 13.39 7.53
C VAL A 79 4.92 12.00 7.92
N GLU A 80 4.40 11.00 7.22
CA GLU A 80 4.98 9.67 7.29
C GLU A 80 6.12 9.60 6.29
N VAL A 81 7.31 9.31 6.80
CA VAL A 81 8.48 9.05 5.97
C VAL A 81 8.65 7.55 5.88
N VAL A 82 8.73 7.04 4.65
CA VAL A 82 9.09 5.66 4.35
C VAL A 82 10.44 5.62 3.67
N ALA A 83 11.34 4.79 4.21
CA ALA A 83 12.68 4.61 3.68
C ALA A 83 13.05 3.12 3.67
N CYS A 84 13.75 2.68 2.62
CA CYS A 84 14.28 1.33 2.50
C CYS A 84 15.81 1.38 2.43
N VAL A 85 16.50 0.56 3.22
CA VAL A 85 17.97 0.46 3.22
C VAL A 85 18.38 -0.94 2.80
N PHE A 86 19.31 -1.00 1.86
CA PHE A 86 19.86 -2.23 1.30
C PHE A 86 21.38 -2.21 1.35
N GLU A 87 21.99 -3.39 1.48
CA GLU A 87 23.42 -3.57 1.34
C GLU A 87 23.84 -3.37 -0.13
N LYS A 88 24.91 -2.61 -0.41
CA LYS A 88 25.46 -2.48 -1.76
C LYS A 88 26.07 -3.81 -2.22
N ASP A 89 26.00 -4.05 -3.52
CA ASP A 89 26.51 -5.25 -4.20
C ASP A 89 25.99 -6.59 -3.67
N SER A 90 24.94 -6.55 -2.85
CA SER A 90 24.31 -7.69 -2.20
C SER A 90 23.27 -8.36 -3.10
N ARG A 91 23.73 -8.93 -4.22
CA ARG A 91 22.83 -9.66 -5.12
C ARG A 91 22.83 -11.13 -4.77
N LYS A 92 21.65 -11.70 -4.49
CA LYS A 92 21.44 -13.14 -4.69
C LYS A 92 21.68 -13.48 -6.16
N ASP A 93 21.96 -14.75 -6.44
CA ASP A 93 22.15 -15.21 -7.82
C ASP A 93 20.91 -14.91 -8.68
N ILE A 94 21.02 -13.84 -9.48
CA ILE A 94 19.96 -13.33 -10.34
C ILE A 94 19.69 -14.26 -11.51
N THR A 95 20.68 -15.06 -11.90
CA THR A 95 20.66 -15.90 -13.10
C THR A 95 19.52 -16.92 -13.03
N LYS A 96 19.35 -17.57 -11.87
CA LYS A 96 18.28 -18.54 -11.65
C LYS A 96 16.89 -17.88 -11.78
N PHE A 97 16.70 -16.69 -11.24
CA PHE A 97 15.41 -15.99 -11.29
C PHE A 97 15.10 -15.46 -12.69
N VAL A 98 16.11 -14.93 -13.38
CA VAL A 98 15.98 -14.49 -14.78
C VAL A 98 15.59 -15.67 -15.66
N ALA A 99 16.27 -16.82 -15.52
CA ALA A 99 15.92 -18.05 -16.25
C ALA A 99 14.49 -18.50 -15.93
N THR A 100 14.12 -18.56 -14.64
CA THR A 100 12.77 -18.96 -14.22
C THR A 100 11.69 -18.05 -14.82
N ILE A 101 11.88 -16.73 -14.80
CA ILE A 101 10.91 -15.80 -15.40
C ILE A 101 10.87 -15.96 -16.92
N ALA A 102 12.04 -16.06 -17.57
CA ALA A 102 12.13 -16.27 -19.02
C ALA A 102 11.43 -17.56 -19.48
N ASP A 103 11.54 -18.63 -18.70
CA ASP A 103 10.87 -19.91 -18.99
C ASP A 103 9.36 -19.82 -18.78
N LEU A 104 8.91 -19.13 -17.72
CA LEU A 104 7.48 -18.97 -17.43
C LEU A 104 6.75 -18.08 -18.46
N ILE A 105 7.44 -17.10 -19.05
CA ILE A 105 6.87 -16.24 -20.10
C ILE A 105 6.98 -16.86 -21.50
N GLY A 106 7.94 -17.76 -21.73
CA GLY A 106 8.36 -18.26 -23.04
C GLY A 106 7.49 -19.37 -23.62
N LEU A 107 6.22 -19.08 -23.89
CA LEU A 107 5.26 -20.02 -24.50
C LEU A 107 5.43 -20.25 -26.01
N ASP A 108 6.51 -19.76 -26.62
CA ASP A 108 6.76 -19.83 -28.07
C ASP A 108 8.25 -19.95 -28.46
N GLY A 109 9.16 -20.12 -27.49
CA GLY A 109 10.57 -20.45 -27.77
C GLY A 109 11.44 -19.31 -28.34
N GLU A 110 10.86 -18.17 -28.72
CA GLU A 110 11.61 -17.04 -29.30
C GLU A 110 11.99 -15.97 -28.24
N ILE A 111 11.05 -15.55 -27.39
CA ILE A 111 11.24 -14.41 -26.45
C ILE A 111 12.27 -14.69 -25.35
N GLY A 112 12.39 -15.94 -24.91
CA GLY A 112 13.26 -16.34 -23.80
C GLY A 112 14.75 -16.36 -24.14
N THR A 113 15.12 -16.31 -25.43
CA THR A 113 16.52 -16.44 -25.87
C THR A 113 17.23 -15.11 -26.12
N GLU A 114 16.46 -14.04 -26.34
CA GLU A 114 16.99 -12.73 -26.67
C GLU A 114 17.76 -12.09 -25.51
N ARG A 115 18.98 -11.66 -25.82
CA ARG A 115 19.90 -11.06 -24.83
C ARG A 115 19.30 -9.80 -24.19
N GLU A 116 18.60 -8.99 -24.97
CA GLU A 116 18.00 -7.73 -24.51
C GLU A 116 16.86 -7.99 -23.51
N THR A 117 15.96 -8.93 -23.83
CA THR A 117 14.87 -9.37 -22.95
C THR A 117 15.41 -9.85 -21.61
N ARG A 118 16.44 -10.71 -21.60
CA ARG A 118 17.09 -11.16 -20.35
C ARG A 118 17.74 -10.01 -19.58
N HIS A 119 18.33 -9.03 -20.29
CA HIS A 119 18.91 -7.84 -19.67
C HIS A 119 17.83 -6.99 -18.99
N GLN A 120 16.69 -6.82 -19.63
CA GLN A 120 15.54 -6.09 -19.07
C GLN A 120 14.95 -6.79 -17.84
N ILE A 121 14.75 -8.12 -17.91
CA ILE A 121 14.30 -8.92 -16.76
C ILE A 121 15.27 -8.75 -15.59
N ALA A 122 16.59 -8.88 -15.84
CA ALA A 122 17.60 -8.70 -14.81
C ALA A 122 17.57 -7.29 -14.21
N ARG A 123 17.43 -6.25 -15.05
CA ARG A 123 17.31 -4.86 -14.59
C ARG A 123 16.09 -4.65 -13.69
N ARG A 124 14.92 -5.17 -14.07
CA ARG A 124 13.66 -5.05 -13.32
C ARG A 124 13.62 -5.91 -12.06
N LEU A 125 14.31 -7.05 -12.04
CA LEU A 125 14.43 -7.91 -10.86
C LEU A 125 15.48 -7.45 -9.86
N ARG A 126 16.49 -6.69 -10.29
CA ARG A 126 17.59 -6.25 -9.42
C ARG A 126 17.11 -5.66 -8.07
N PRO A 127 16.10 -4.77 -8.02
CA PRO A 127 15.62 -4.18 -6.76
C PRO A 127 15.00 -5.21 -5.79
N PHE A 128 14.57 -6.36 -6.29
CA PHE A 128 13.99 -7.45 -5.50
C PHE A 128 15.04 -8.34 -4.85
N LEU A 129 16.28 -8.32 -5.36
CA LEU A 129 17.36 -9.22 -4.96
C LEU A 129 18.36 -8.61 -3.99
N TYR A 130 18.19 -7.33 -3.67
CA TYR A 130 19.02 -6.64 -2.69
C TYR A 130 18.82 -7.23 -1.30
N HIS A 131 19.91 -7.49 -0.59
CA HIS A 131 19.84 -7.80 0.83
C HIS A 131 19.45 -6.55 1.61
N THR A 132 18.45 -6.71 2.46
CA THR A 132 17.93 -5.64 3.30
C THR A 132 18.88 -5.38 4.46
N ALA A 133 19.03 -4.12 4.87
CA ALA A 133 19.90 -3.71 5.97
C ALA A 133 19.05 -3.34 7.20
N PRO A 134 18.82 -4.26 8.15
CA PRO A 134 18.05 -3.99 9.37
C PRO A 134 18.84 -3.14 10.37
N ALA A 135 18.15 -2.56 11.36
CA ALA A 135 18.76 -1.80 12.46
C ALA A 135 19.56 -0.55 12.04
N HIS A 136 19.23 0.05 10.89
CA HIS A 136 19.92 1.24 10.36
C HIS A 136 19.13 2.53 10.56
N THR A 137 19.81 3.57 11.03
CA THR A 137 19.29 4.94 11.15
C THR A 137 19.83 5.84 10.04
N MET A 138 19.09 6.90 9.73
CA MET A 138 19.38 7.86 8.67
C MET A 138 19.05 9.27 9.13
N VAL A 139 19.62 10.29 8.48
CA VAL A 139 19.28 11.70 8.71
C VAL A 139 18.81 12.33 7.41
N ILE A 140 17.60 12.88 7.41
CA ILE A 140 17.04 13.64 6.30
C ILE A 140 17.29 15.13 6.55
N GLU A 141 17.71 15.80 5.48
CA GLU A 141 17.88 17.25 5.38
C GLU A 141 16.66 17.82 4.63
N ILE A 142 15.92 18.69 5.31
CA ILE A 142 14.69 19.30 4.80
C ILE A 142 14.98 20.80 4.62
N PRO A 143 15.18 21.27 3.38
CA PRO A 143 15.34 22.69 3.10
C PRO A 143 14.07 23.46 3.44
N LEU A 144 14.23 24.61 4.10
CA LEU A 144 13.14 25.52 4.45
C LEU A 144 13.25 26.82 3.64
N SER A 145 12.15 27.57 3.57
CA SER A 145 12.07 28.80 2.77
C SER A 145 12.90 30.00 3.29
N ASP A 146 13.49 29.89 4.49
CA ASP A 146 14.43 30.88 5.05
C ASP A 146 15.89 30.45 4.88
N ASP A 147 16.16 29.58 3.90
CA ASP A 147 17.46 28.96 3.61
C ASP A 147 18.03 28.10 4.76
N SER A 148 17.28 27.91 5.85
CA SER A 148 17.67 26.98 6.91
C SER A 148 17.39 25.54 6.52
N ILE A 149 18.19 24.61 7.06
CA ILE A 149 18.02 23.17 6.84
C ILE A 149 17.56 22.53 8.15
N GLN A 150 16.41 21.89 8.13
CA GLN A 150 15.94 21.11 9.26
C GLN A 150 16.42 19.66 9.13
N HIS A 151 17.09 19.16 10.17
CA HIS A 151 17.56 17.79 10.23
C HIS A 151 16.54 16.91 10.96
N ARG A 152 16.25 15.75 10.40
CA ARG A 152 15.35 14.75 10.99
C ARG A 152 15.97 13.37 10.92
N GLN A 153 16.26 12.80 12.09
CA GLN A 153 16.65 11.40 12.18
C GLN A 153 15.43 10.50 12.00
N ILE A 154 15.57 9.47 11.18
CA ILE A 154 14.58 8.40 11.00
C ILE A 154 15.24 7.02 11.21
N GLY A 155 14.41 6.01 11.43
CA GLY A 155 14.85 4.65 11.74
C GLY A 155 14.75 4.31 13.23
N PRO A 156 15.26 3.14 13.65
CA PRO A 156 15.94 2.16 12.82
C PRO A 156 15.03 1.46 11.81
N THR A 157 15.61 0.92 10.75
CA THR A 157 14.94 -0.04 9.86
C THR A 157 14.60 -1.35 10.58
N ASP A 158 13.49 -1.96 10.19
CA ASP A 158 13.03 -3.26 10.68
C ASP A 158 13.82 -4.42 10.06
N SER A 159 13.39 -5.67 10.30
CA SER A 159 14.04 -6.87 9.72
C SER A 159 14.02 -6.91 8.18
N ASN A 160 13.12 -6.17 7.54
CA ASN A 160 13.00 -6.06 6.10
C ASN A 160 13.78 -4.85 5.55
N GLY A 161 14.56 -4.16 6.38
CA GLY A 161 15.30 -2.97 5.96
C GLY A 161 14.39 -1.76 5.71
N ILE A 162 13.14 -1.78 6.19
CA ILE A 162 12.15 -0.72 5.99
C ILE A 162 12.01 0.10 7.27
N CYS A 163 11.95 1.42 7.12
CA CYS A 163 11.52 2.33 8.18
C CYS A 163 10.26 3.06 7.69
N SER A 164 9.18 2.96 8.46
CA SER A 164 8.01 3.84 8.34
C SER A 164 7.86 4.60 9.66
N GLN A 165 7.99 5.93 9.61
CA GLN A 165 7.94 6.77 10.81
C GLN A 165 7.19 8.07 10.55
N THR A 166 6.29 8.43 11.46
CA THR A 166 5.69 9.77 11.45
C THR A 166 6.67 10.80 12.05
N VAL A 167 7.04 11.80 11.26
CA VAL A 167 7.93 12.89 11.62
C VAL A 167 7.13 14.18 11.82
N ASN A 168 7.47 14.97 12.83
CA ASN A 168 6.91 16.30 13.06
C ASN A 168 7.77 17.37 12.34
N LEU A 169 7.15 18.08 11.40
CA LEU A 169 7.78 19.14 10.61
C LEU A 169 7.60 20.54 11.23
N GLY A 170 6.89 20.64 12.35
CA GLY A 170 6.64 21.89 13.06
C GLY A 170 5.38 22.61 12.60
N SER A 171 5.18 23.83 13.08
CA SER A 171 3.96 24.64 12.91
C SER A 171 4.12 25.80 11.93
N ARG A 172 5.13 25.71 11.04
CA ARG A 172 5.38 26.72 10.02
C ARG A 172 4.23 26.72 9.02
N HIS A 173 3.77 27.91 8.63
CA HIS A 173 2.74 28.03 7.62
C HIS A 173 3.32 27.68 6.25
N LEU A 174 2.68 26.72 5.58
CA LEU A 174 2.98 26.28 4.23
C LEU A 174 1.63 26.20 3.50
N ALA A 175 1.56 26.72 2.28
CA ALA A 175 0.32 26.73 1.52
C ALA A 175 -0.03 25.31 1.03
N ASP A 176 -1.33 25.02 0.87
CA ASP A 176 -1.79 23.79 0.22
C ASP A 176 -1.12 23.60 -1.15
N GLY A 177 -0.67 22.39 -1.43
CA GLY A 177 0.02 22.06 -2.67
C GLY A 177 1.51 22.42 -2.69
N THR A 178 2.07 23.04 -1.63
CA THR A 178 3.52 23.27 -1.53
C THR A 178 4.27 21.95 -1.61
N ARG A 179 5.36 21.90 -2.39
CA ARG A 179 6.22 20.72 -2.50
C ARG A 179 7.63 21.07 -2.04
N ILE A 180 8.17 20.27 -1.11
CA ILE A 180 9.55 20.40 -0.65
C ILE A 180 10.30 19.13 -0.99
N ARG A 181 11.42 19.27 -1.70
CA ARG A 181 12.36 18.19 -1.93
C ARG A 181 13.32 18.09 -0.75
N SER A 182 13.35 16.93 -0.11
CA SER A 182 14.25 16.63 0.99
C SER A 182 15.31 15.63 0.55
N TYR A 183 16.47 15.66 1.19
CA TYR A 183 17.64 14.87 0.80
C TYR A 183 18.13 14.00 1.94
N LEU A 184 18.70 12.85 1.61
CA LEU A 184 19.42 12.04 2.59
C LEU A 184 20.81 12.62 2.82
N ARG A 185 21.13 12.91 4.08
CA ARG A 185 22.45 13.42 4.47
C ARG A 185 23.55 12.42 4.12
N GLY A 186 24.62 12.88 3.49
CA GLY A 186 25.79 12.07 3.15
C GLY A 186 25.68 11.29 1.84
N TRP A 187 24.67 11.59 1.01
CA TRP A 187 24.46 11.00 -0.32
C TRP A 187 24.60 12.02 -1.47
N GLU A 188 25.23 13.17 -1.22
CA GLU A 188 25.57 14.16 -2.27
C GLU A 188 24.37 14.59 -3.14
N GLY A 189 23.16 14.55 -2.58
CA GLY A 189 21.92 14.90 -3.29
C GLY A 189 21.32 13.78 -4.16
N GLU A 190 21.94 12.60 -4.25
CA GLU A 190 21.47 11.49 -5.09
C GLU A 190 20.20 10.81 -4.57
N VAL A 191 19.99 10.84 -3.25
CA VAL A 191 18.82 10.23 -2.61
C VAL A 191 17.92 11.33 -2.07
N SER A 192 16.74 11.45 -2.66
CA SER A 192 15.76 12.48 -2.34
C SER A 192 14.34 11.94 -2.31
N MET A 193 13.45 12.68 -1.64
CA MET A 193 12.00 12.50 -1.73
C MET A 193 11.30 13.85 -1.88
N ASP A 194 10.16 13.85 -2.54
CA ASP A 194 9.28 15.01 -2.61
C ASP A 194 8.15 14.87 -1.57
N THR A 195 8.03 15.86 -0.68
CA THR A 195 6.93 15.98 0.28
C THR A 195 5.92 17.02 -0.20
N LEU A 196 4.69 16.60 -0.47
CA LEU A 196 3.56 17.49 -0.75
C LEU A 196 2.86 17.88 0.55
N PHE A 197 2.59 19.16 0.76
CA PHE A 197 1.85 19.66 1.92
C PHE A 197 0.37 19.80 1.56
N ALA A 198 -0.47 19.01 2.22
CA ALA A 198 -1.90 18.98 1.97
C ALA A 198 -2.67 19.53 3.18
N ASP A 199 -3.38 20.64 2.97
CA ASP A 199 -4.23 21.26 3.98
C ASP A 199 -5.35 20.31 4.48
N PRO A 200 -5.97 20.58 5.64
CA PRO A 200 -6.99 19.70 6.20
C PRO A 200 -8.23 19.49 5.30
N GLU A 201 -8.56 20.47 4.47
CA GLU A 201 -9.74 20.49 3.59
C GLU A 201 -9.30 20.42 2.11
N GLY A 202 -10.23 20.13 1.21
CA GLY A 202 -9.94 19.89 -0.21
C GLY A 202 -10.20 18.44 -0.64
N TRP A 203 -9.71 18.06 -1.83
CA TRP A 203 -9.94 16.74 -2.40
C TRP A 203 -8.75 15.79 -2.18
N LEU A 204 -9.05 14.51 -2.01
CA LEU A 204 -8.13 13.40 -2.21
C LEU A 204 -8.60 12.56 -3.39
N LEU A 205 -7.63 12.06 -4.15
CA LEU A 205 -7.87 10.99 -5.11
C LEU A 205 -7.06 9.77 -4.69
N ILE A 206 -7.78 8.68 -4.44
CA ILE A 206 -7.22 7.38 -4.10
C ILE A 206 -7.34 6.49 -5.32
N SER A 207 -6.21 6.23 -5.97
CA SER A 207 -6.12 5.45 -7.20
C SER A 207 -5.46 4.11 -6.93
N ASP A 208 -6.02 3.04 -7.45
CA ASP A 208 -5.23 1.84 -7.70
C ASP A 208 -4.27 2.06 -8.89
N ILE A 209 -3.28 1.17 -9.07
CA ILE A 209 -2.33 1.23 -10.20
C ILE A 209 -2.62 0.15 -11.25
N ASP A 210 -2.62 -1.10 -10.82
CA ASP A 210 -2.49 -2.26 -11.69
C ASP A 210 -3.84 -2.60 -12.34
N ASP A 211 -3.91 -2.54 -13.66
CA ASP A 211 -5.13 -2.62 -14.49
C ASP A 211 -6.12 -1.45 -14.33
N THR A 212 -5.89 -0.55 -13.38
CA THR A 212 -6.57 0.75 -13.28
C THR A 212 -5.95 1.79 -14.21
N ILE A 213 -4.66 2.10 -14.05
CA ILE A 213 -3.93 3.09 -14.86
C ILE A 213 -2.75 2.50 -15.63
N LYS A 214 -2.22 1.35 -15.19
CA LYS A 214 -1.11 0.64 -15.83
C LYS A 214 -1.59 -0.73 -16.29
N HIS A 215 -1.37 -1.07 -17.56
CA HIS A 215 -1.64 -2.43 -18.03
C HIS A 215 -0.75 -3.45 -17.32
N THR A 216 -1.34 -4.42 -16.62
CA THR A 216 -0.62 -5.38 -15.76
C THR A 216 -1.11 -6.82 -15.91
N MET A 217 -2.36 -7.03 -16.31
CA MET A 217 -3.01 -8.34 -16.46
C MET A 217 -2.98 -9.14 -15.16
N THR A 218 -3.41 -8.54 -14.06
CA THR A 218 -3.30 -9.16 -12.72
C THR A 218 -4.14 -10.42 -12.53
N SER A 219 -5.08 -10.70 -13.44
CA SER A 219 -5.79 -11.98 -13.52
C SER A 219 -4.95 -13.12 -14.10
N GLU A 220 -3.81 -12.83 -14.74
CA GLU A 220 -2.94 -13.82 -15.38
C GLU A 220 -1.51 -13.81 -14.81
N PRO A 221 -1.05 -14.91 -14.16
CA PRO A 221 0.30 -14.99 -13.61
C PRO A 221 1.43 -14.66 -14.61
N THR A 222 1.34 -15.18 -15.84
CA THR A 222 2.31 -14.93 -16.91
C THR A 222 2.21 -13.50 -17.43
N GLY A 223 0.99 -12.94 -17.51
CA GLY A 223 0.73 -11.54 -17.83
C GLY A 223 1.40 -10.57 -16.85
N ILE A 224 1.30 -10.82 -15.54
CA ILE A 224 2.00 -10.05 -14.50
C ILE A 224 3.51 -10.06 -14.75
N LEU A 225 4.10 -11.25 -14.97
CA LEU A 225 5.53 -11.38 -15.20
C LEU A 225 5.99 -10.63 -16.45
N ARG A 226 5.27 -10.82 -17.55
CA ARG A 226 5.58 -10.20 -18.85
C ARG A 226 5.47 -8.68 -18.78
N THR A 227 4.34 -8.15 -18.33
CA THR A 227 4.10 -6.69 -18.31
C THR A 227 4.96 -5.93 -17.29
N THR A 228 5.45 -6.62 -16.26
CA THR A 228 6.25 -6.01 -15.17
C THR A 228 7.74 -6.11 -15.41
N PHE A 229 8.24 -7.27 -15.87
CA PHE A 229 9.67 -7.55 -15.97
C PHE A 229 10.21 -7.51 -17.39
N VAL A 230 9.36 -7.58 -18.41
CA VAL A 230 9.77 -7.70 -19.81
C VAL A 230 9.34 -6.49 -20.63
N GLU A 231 8.08 -6.09 -20.55
CA GLU A 231 7.56 -5.05 -21.43
C GLU A 231 7.88 -3.64 -20.91
N THR A 232 7.77 -2.67 -21.81
CA THR A 232 7.68 -1.26 -21.43
C THR A 232 6.33 -1.01 -20.79
N ALA A 233 6.32 -0.36 -19.62
CA ALA A 233 5.08 -0.01 -18.94
C ALA A 233 4.24 0.93 -19.79
N ARG A 234 2.98 0.56 -20.00
CA ARG A 234 2.02 1.32 -20.80
C ARG A 234 0.82 1.76 -19.96
N PRO A 235 0.38 3.03 -20.08
CA PRO A 235 -0.85 3.46 -19.45
C PRO A 235 -2.07 2.80 -20.11
N ILE A 236 -3.13 2.61 -19.33
CA ILE A 236 -4.45 2.29 -19.88
C ILE A 236 -4.90 3.46 -20.76
N ARG A 237 -5.42 3.15 -21.95
CA ARG A 237 -5.86 4.15 -22.93
C ARG A 237 -6.91 5.08 -22.31
N GLY A 238 -6.81 6.38 -22.59
CA GLY A 238 -7.75 7.41 -22.09
C GLY A 238 -7.53 7.83 -20.63
N MET A 239 -6.91 6.98 -19.79
CA MET A 239 -6.70 7.27 -18.37
C MET A 239 -5.78 8.48 -18.11
N PRO A 240 -4.66 8.69 -18.83
CA PRO A 240 -3.86 9.90 -18.67
C PRO A 240 -4.67 11.19 -18.89
N GLN A 241 -5.50 11.23 -19.93
CA GLN A 241 -6.37 12.37 -20.25
C GLN A 241 -7.42 12.58 -19.17
N PHE A 242 -8.04 11.50 -18.70
CA PHE A 242 -9.04 11.55 -17.63
C PHE A 242 -8.44 12.03 -16.30
N TYR A 243 -7.23 11.57 -15.94
CA TYR A 243 -6.56 12.01 -14.71
C TYR A 243 -6.10 13.46 -14.80
N PHE A 244 -5.65 13.90 -15.98
CA PHE A 244 -5.35 15.30 -16.23
C PHE A 244 -6.60 16.19 -16.09
N HIS A 245 -7.75 15.76 -16.65
CA HIS A 245 -9.03 16.45 -16.45
C HIS A 245 -9.41 16.52 -14.97
N THR A 246 -9.30 15.40 -14.26
CA THR A 246 -9.59 15.32 -12.82
C THR A 246 -8.70 16.24 -11.99
N GLN A 247 -7.40 16.33 -12.33
CA GLN A 247 -6.49 17.28 -11.70
C GLN A 247 -6.95 18.73 -11.91
N ARG A 248 -7.44 19.08 -13.10
CA ARG A 248 -7.92 20.44 -13.40
C ARG A 248 -9.23 20.78 -12.71
N GLN A 249 -10.13 19.83 -12.56
CA GLN A 249 -11.47 20.08 -12.00
C GLN A 249 -11.49 20.07 -10.46
N LEU A 250 -10.75 19.15 -9.82
CA LEU A 250 -10.82 18.94 -8.38
C LEU A 250 -9.56 19.39 -7.64
N VAL A 251 -8.43 19.54 -8.35
CA VAL A 251 -7.09 19.79 -7.77
C VAL A 251 -6.80 18.86 -6.56
N PRO A 252 -7.01 17.54 -6.69
CA PRO A 252 -6.90 16.63 -5.56
C PRO A 252 -5.44 16.40 -5.17
N THR A 253 -5.23 16.01 -3.92
CA THR A 253 -3.98 15.37 -3.51
C THR A 253 -4.02 13.88 -3.85
N TRP A 254 -2.99 13.40 -4.53
CA TRP A 254 -2.95 12.05 -5.11
C TRP A 254 -2.33 11.02 -4.16
N PHE A 255 -3.04 9.91 -3.99
CA PHE A 255 -2.56 8.70 -3.32
C PHE A 255 -2.76 7.50 -4.24
N TYR A 256 -1.67 6.78 -4.51
CA TYR A 256 -1.69 5.55 -5.30
C TYR A 256 -1.55 4.35 -4.37
N VAL A 257 -2.60 3.53 -4.25
CA VAL A 257 -2.67 2.38 -3.33
C VAL A 257 -2.68 1.08 -4.13
N SER A 258 -1.52 0.46 -4.27
CA SER A 258 -1.34 -0.78 -5.02
C SER A 258 -0.92 -1.94 -4.11
N ALA A 259 -1.39 -3.15 -4.43
CA ALA A 259 -0.96 -4.39 -3.80
C ALA A 259 0.43 -4.85 -4.26
N SER A 260 1.03 -4.16 -5.23
CA SER A 260 2.38 -4.40 -5.72
C SER A 260 3.44 -4.32 -4.60
N PRO A 261 4.48 -5.17 -4.65
CA PRO A 261 5.63 -5.10 -3.74
C PRO A 261 6.31 -3.73 -3.75
N TYR A 262 6.76 -3.28 -2.58
CA TYR A 262 7.53 -2.04 -2.44
C TYR A 262 8.82 -2.01 -3.29
N ASN A 263 9.38 -3.17 -3.66
CA ASN A 263 10.53 -3.25 -4.57
C ASN A 263 10.25 -2.65 -5.96
N LEU A 264 8.97 -2.52 -6.35
CA LEU A 264 8.57 -1.83 -7.57
C LEU A 264 8.50 -0.31 -7.42
N TYR A 265 8.80 0.26 -6.26
CA TYR A 265 8.71 1.71 -6.04
C TYR A 265 9.45 2.53 -7.10
N PRO A 266 10.73 2.28 -7.43
CA PRO A 266 11.41 3.07 -8.46
C PRO A 266 10.73 2.99 -9.83
N PHE A 267 10.25 1.79 -10.21
CA PHE A 267 9.57 1.55 -11.47
C PHE A 267 8.20 2.24 -11.55
N LEU A 268 7.38 2.10 -10.51
CA LEU A 268 6.04 2.67 -10.48
C LEU A 268 6.08 4.19 -10.31
N ARG A 269 7.07 4.71 -9.57
CA ARG A 269 7.31 6.14 -9.47
C ARG A 269 7.66 6.73 -10.84
N GLU A 270 8.61 6.12 -11.55
CA GLU A 270 8.97 6.54 -12.92
C GLU A 270 7.76 6.54 -13.85
N PHE A 271 6.95 5.48 -13.82
CA PHE A 271 5.73 5.37 -14.61
C PHE A 271 4.72 6.47 -14.28
N ILE A 272 4.44 6.73 -13.00
CA ILE A 272 3.53 7.79 -12.57
C ILE A 272 4.05 9.16 -13.00
N TYR A 273 5.33 9.46 -12.78
CA TYR A 273 5.90 10.76 -13.18
C TYR A 273 5.91 10.96 -14.70
N THR A 274 5.90 9.89 -15.48
CA THR A 274 5.86 9.96 -16.95
C THR A 274 4.46 10.25 -17.48
N TRP A 275 3.42 9.68 -16.87
CA TRP A 275 2.07 9.64 -17.46
C TRP A 275 0.97 10.31 -16.62
N PHE A 276 1.20 10.56 -15.33
CA PHE A 276 0.18 10.96 -14.36
C PHE A 276 0.69 12.04 -13.39
N THR A 277 -0.20 12.57 -12.56
CA THR A 277 0.17 13.55 -11.51
C THR A 277 0.96 12.87 -10.39
N PRO A 278 2.13 13.40 -9.99
CA PRO A 278 2.89 12.85 -8.87
C PRO A 278 2.10 12.84 -7.55
N GLY A 279 2.14 11.71 -6.84
CA GLY A 279 1.44 11.50 -5.58
C GLY A 279 2.18 10.55 -4.63
N THR A 280 1.61 10.31 -3.46
CA THR A 280 2.17 9.34 -2.50
C THR A 280 1.86 7.92 -2.96
N LEU A 281 2.89 7.09 -3.11
CA LEU A 281 2.75 5.67 -3.45
C LEU A 281 2.72 4.82 -2.18
N MET A 282 1.62 4.10 -1.97
CA MET A 282 1.44 3.17 -0.86
C MET A 282 1.52 1.74 -1.41
N LEU A 283 2.70 1.14 -1.27
CA LEU A 283 3.02 -0.20 -1.77
C LEU A 283 3.09 -1.22 -0.63
N ARG A 284 2.87 -2.48 -0.99
CA ARG A 284 2.82 -3.57 -0.02
C ARG A 284 4.22 -3.96 0.43
N GLU A 285 4.37 -4.08 1.74
CA GLU A 285 5.46 -4.85 2.33
C GLU A 285 5.23 -6.33 2.04
N SER A 286 5.99 -6.87 1.10
CA SER A 286 5.99 -8.30 0.81
C SER A 286 7.42 -8.81 0.78
N SER A 287 7.63 -9.96 1.43
CA SER A 287 8.84 -10.75 1.25
C SER A 287 8.55 -11.80 0.18
N TRP A 288 9.47 -11.96 -0.76
CA TRP A 288 9.38 -12.99 -1.77
C TRP A 288 10.62 -13.88 -1.68
N MET A 289 10.39 -15.19 -1.74
CA MET A 289 11.46 -16.21 -1.67
C MET A 289 11.61 -16.94 -3.00
N ASP A 290 10.56 -16.89 -3.83
CA ASP A 290 10.48 -17.48 -5.16
C ASP A 290 9.51 -16.68 -6.06
N VAL A 291 9.54 -16.94 -7.38
CA VAL A 291 8.70 -16.25 -8.37
C VAL A 291 7.19 -16.45 -8.10
N GLY A 292 6.79 -17.62 -7.56
CA GLY A 292 5.40 -17.87 -7.20
C GLY A 292 4.91 -16.99 -6.06
N SER A 293 5.72 -16.79 -5.02
CA SER A 293 5.45 -15.88 -3.90
C SER A 293 5.40 -14.42 -4.35
N LEU A 294 6.25 -14.06 -5.32
CA LEU A 294 6.21 -12.75 -5.97
C LEU A 294 4.87 -12.55 -6.67
N ILE A 295 4.43 -13.47 -7.53
CA ILE A 295 3.11 -13.38 -8.21
C ILE A 295 1.97 -13.29 -7.18
N ARG A 296 1.98 -14.14 -6.15
CA ARG A 296 0.96 -14.12 -5.07
C ARG A 296 0.90 -12.77 -4.35
N SER A 297 2.02 -12.05 -4.25
CA SER A 297 2.06 -10.76 -3.57
C SER A 297 1.20 -9.70 -4.26
N PHE A 298 0.96 -9.79 -5.57
CA PHE A 298 0.09 -8.88 -6.32
C PHE A 298 -1.41 -9.15 -6.08
N THR A 299 -1.78 -10.39 -5.71
CA THR A 299 -3.19 -10.84 -5.78
C THR A 299 -3.79 -11.28 -4.44
N THR A 300 -2.96 -11.59 -3.43
CA THR A 300 -3.46 -12.13 -2.15
C THR A 300 -3.79 -11.03 -1.13
N TYR A 301 -4.83 -11.18 -0.32
CA TYR A 301 -5.20 -10.24 0.77
C TYR A 301 -5.28 -8.75 0.38
N THR A 302 -5.59 -8.47 -0.89
CA THR A 302 -5.67 -7.11 -1.48
C THR A 302 -6.69 -6.23 -0.74
N MET A 303 -7.87 -6.75 -0.43
CA MET A 303 -8.93 -5.99 0.22
C MET A 303 -8.51 -5.44 1.59
N GLY A 304 -8.04 -6.30 2.50
CA GLY A 304 -7.65 -5.89 3.85
C GLY A 304 -6.51 -4.88 3.84
N TYR A 305 -5.54 -5.06 2.93
CA TYR A 305 -4.46 -4.10 2.73
C TYR A 305 -4.97 -2.73 2.27
N LYS A 306 -5.84 -2.67 1.25
CA LYS A 306 -6.39 -1.41 0.74
C LYS A 306 -7.24 -0.70 1.80
N VAL A 307 -8.11 -1.44 2.48
CA VAL A 307 -8.95 -0.88 3.57
C VAL A 307 -8.07 -0.30 4.69
N ASN A 308 -7.02 -1.00 5.12
CA ASN A 308 -6.11 -0.50 6.16
C ASN A 308 -5.39 0.79 5.75
N ASN A 309 -4.95 0.89 4.50
CA ASN A 309 -4.33 2.12 3.99
C ASN A 309 -5.34 3.27 3.89
N MET A 310 -6.56 3.01 3.41
CA MET A 310 -7.59 4.05 3.35
C MET A 310 -8.04 4.51 4.75
N GLU A 311 -8.10 3.62 5.75
CA GLU A 311 -8.34 4.00 7.15
C GLU A 311 -7.25 4.93 7.70
N LYS A 312 -5.99 4.67 7.32
CA LYS A 312 -4.87 5.55 7.67
C LYS A 312 -5.04 6.92 7.02
N LEU A 313 -5.41 6.96 5.74
CA LEU A 313 -5.69 8.21 5.03
C LEU A 313 -6.87 8.97 5.65
N TYR A 314 -7.94 8.30 6.04
CA TYR A 314 -9.06 8.92 6.75
C TYR A 314 -8.61 9.57 8.06
N ARG A 315 -7.75 8.91 8.84
CA ARG A 315 -7.20 9.48 10.10
C ARG A 315 -6.33 10.72 9.85
N SER A 316 -5.62 10.75 8.73
CA SER A 316 -4.75 11.87 8.35
C SER A 316 -5.53 13.04 7.73
N PHE A 317 -6.57 12.75 6.96
CA PHE A 317 -7.35 13.72 6.17
C PHE A 317 -8.87 13.53 6.35
N PRO A 318 -9.40 13.60 7.59
CA PRO A 318 -10.81 13.27 7.86
C PRO A 318 -11.79 14.29 7.28
N LYS A 319 -11.30 15.50 6.95
CA LYS A 319 -12.11 16.61 6.41
C LYS A 319 -12.03 16.76 4.90
N ARG A 320 -11.13 16.03 4.23
CA ARG A 320 -11.06 16.04 2.77
C ARG A 320 -12.17 15.17 2.18
N GLN A 321 -12.57 15.51 0.96
CA GLN A 321 -13.50 14.72 0.17
C GLN A 321 -12.74 13.75 -0.72
N VAL A 322 -13.22 12.52 -0.88
CA VAL A 322 -12.47 11.47 -1.59
C VAL A 322 -13.18 11.00 -2.86
N LEU A 323 -12.40 10.93 -3.94
CA LEU A 323 -12.71 10.17 -5.14
C LEU A 323 -11.82 8.91 -5.17
N CYS A 324 -12.44 7.73 -5.20
CA CYS A 324 -11.73 6.46 -5.36
C CYS A 324 -11.81 5.98 -6.81
N ILE A 325 -10.70 5.52 -7.37
CA ILE A 325 -10.64 4.96 -8.73
C ILE A 325 -9.88 3.63 -8.67
N GLY A 326 -10.45 2.58 -9.24
CA GLY A 326 -9.85 1.24 -9.25
C GLY A 326 -10.37 0.38 -10.38
N ASP A 327 -10.04 -0.90 -10.35
CA ASP A 327 -10.36 -1.84 -11.42
C ASP A 327 -11.27 -3.00 -10.98
N SER A 328 -11.77 -3.79 -11.93
CA SER A 328 -12.63 -4.94 -11.65
C SER A 328 -11.87 -6.26 -11.49
N THR A 329 -10.60 -6.37 -11.86
CA THR A 329 -9.81 -7.62 -11.75
C THR A 329 -9.45 -7.93 -10.30
N GLN A 330 -9.16 -6.90 -9.49
CA GLN A 330 -8.84 -7.03 -8.08
C GLN A 330 -10.05 -6.75 -7.17
N THR A 331 -9.83 -6.51 -5.88
CA THR A 331 -10.87 -6.35 -4.85
C THR A 331 -11.25 -4.89 -4.59
N ASP A 332 -11.05 -4.01 -5.57
CA ASP A 332 -11.31 -2.58 -5.43
C ASP A 332 -12.78 -2.26 -5.18
N PRO A 333 -13.76 -2.90 -5.87
CA PRO A 333 -15.18 -2.71 -5.54
C PRO A 333 -15.48 -2.99 -4.07
N GLU A 334 -14.97 -4.11 -3.55
CA GLU A 334 -15.21 -4.51 -2.16
C GLU A 334 -14.49 -3.60 -1.17
N ALA A 335 -13.24 -3.23 -1.44
CA ALA A 335 -12.45 -2.37 -0.57
C ALA A 335 -13.03 -0.95 -0.49
N TYR A 336 -13.41 -0.37 -1.63
CA TYR A 336 -13.99 0.97 -1.70
C TYR A 336 -15.41 1.02 -1.11
N ALA A 337 -16.22 -0.02 -1.31
CA ALA A 337 -17.52 -0.11 -0.66
C ALA A 337 -17.39 -0.26 0.87
N GLU A 338 -16.40 -1.01 1.34
CA GLU A 338 -16.13 -1.18 2.77
C GLU A 338 -15.73 0.13 3.44
N ILE A 339 -14.80 0.89 2.84
CA ILE A 339 -14.39 2.17 3.42
C ILE A 339 -15.53 3.20 3.38
N TYR A 340 -16.36 3.20 2.33
CA TYR A 340 -17.57 4.02 2.29
C TYR A 340 -18.51 3.68 3.45
N ARG A 341 -18.79 2.38 3.69
CA ARG A 341 -19.68 1.97 4.79
C ARG A 341 -19.16 2.42 6.16
N ARG A 342 -17.84 2.44 6.35
CA ARG A 342 -17.21 2.92 7.59
C ARG A 342 -17.24 4.45 7.72
N HIS A 343 -17.07 5.17 6.60
CA HIS A 343 -17.01 6.63 6.55
C HIS A 343 -17.88 7.22 5.42
N PRO A 344 -19.23 7.16 5.52
CA PRO A 344 -20.14 7.43 4.39
C PRO A 344 -20.09 8.85 3.83
N THR A 345 -19.61 9.82 4.61
CA THR A 345 -19.51 11.23 4.20
C THR A 345 -18.13 11.60 3.64
N TRP A 346 -17.15 10.71 3.76
CA TRP A 346 -15.78 10.95 3.35
C TRP A 346 -15.56 10.62 1.87
N VAL A 347 -16.03 9.44 1.44
CA VAL A 347 -15.98 9.01 0.03
C VAL A 347 -17.18 9.57 -0.72
N ARG A 348 -16.93 10.45 -1.69
CA ARG A 348 -17.96 11.11 -2.50
C ARG A 348 -18.29 10.35 -3.78
N ALA A 349 -17.30 9.67 -4.35
CA ALA A 349 -17.50 8.85 -5.54
C ALA A 349 -16.50 7.71 -5.62
N ILE A 350 -16.92 6.63 -6.26
CA ILE A 350 -16.14 5.41 -6.51
C ILE A 350 -16.30 5.06 -7.99
N LEU A 351 -15.19 5.04 -8.73
CA LEU A 351 -15.16 4.69 -10.15
C LEU A 351 -14.40 3.37 -10.32
N ILE A 352 -15.06 2.37 -10.91
CA ILE A 352 -14.47 1.06 -11.17
C ILE A 352 -14.33 0.87 -12.68
N ARG A 353 -13.09 0.82 -13.16
CA ARG A 353 -12.80 0.40 -14.53
C ARG A 353 -13.11 -1.09 -14.67
N LYS A 354 -14.08 -1.41 -15.51
CA LYS A 354 -14.37 -2.79 -15.91
C LYS A 354 -13.38 -3.21 -16.98
N VAL A 355 -12.46 -4.08 -16.60
CA VAL A 355 -11.41 -4.60 -17.48
C VAL A 355 -12.01 -5.64 -18.41
N THR A 356 -11.91 -5.45 -19.71
CA THR A 356 -12.49 -6.35 -20.74
C THR A 356 -11.43 -6.89 -21.70
N ASP A 357 -10.20 -6.37 -21.62
CA ASP A 357 -9.05 -6.70 -22.47
C ASP A 357 -8.20 -7.86 -21.95
N VAL A 358 -8.66 -8.57 -20.90
CA VAL A 358 -7.99 -9.76 -20.34
C VAL A 358 -8.97 -10.95 -20.26
N PRO A 359 -8.54 -12.18 -20.60
CA PRO A 359 -9.36 -13.38 -20.51
C PRO A 359 -9.88 -13.70 -19.10
N HIS A 360 -10.94 -14.52 -19.04
CA HIS A 360 -11.47 -15.14 -17.81
C HIS A 360 -11.98 -14.17 -16.73
N LEU A 361 -12.50 -13.01 -17.15
CA LEU A 361 -13.03 -11.99 -16.25
C LEU A 361 -14.54 -12.07 -16.02
N GLU A 362 -15.25 -13.09 -16.52
CA GLU A 362 -16.72 -13.16 -16.45
C GLU A 362 -17.23 -13.10 -15.00
N GLY A 363 -16.59 -13.84 -14.09
CA GLY A 363 -16.92 -13.80 -12.66
C GLY A 363 -16.57 -12.46 -12.00
N LYS A 364 -15.40 -11.90 -12.37
CA LYS A 364 -14.88 -10.63 -11.85
C LYS A 364 -15.72 -9.43 -12.29
N ASN A 365 -16.23 -9.48 -13.50
CA ASN A 365 -17.08 -8.45 -14.11
C ASN A 365 -18.58 -8.71 -13.94
N SER A 366 -18.96 -9.75 -13.18
CA SER A 366 -20.36 -10.10 -13.03
C SER A 366 -21.14 -8.96 -12.33
N PRO A 367 -22.28 -8.52 -12.89
CA PRO A 367 -23.12 -7.51 -12.23
C PRO A 367 -23.57 -7.93 -10.83
N ALA A 368 -23.71 -9.25 -10.60
CA ALA A 368 -24.03 -9.80 -9.28
C ALA A 368 -22.93 -9.52 -8.24
N ARG A 369 -21.65 -9.62 -8.62
CA ARG A 369 -20.53 -9.26 -7.74
C ARG A 369 -20.57 -7.78 -7.37
N PHE A 370 -20.72 -6.87 -8.33
CA PHE A 370 -20.78 -5.44 -8.04
C PHE A 370 -21.95 -5.08 -7.13
N ARG A 371 -23.15 -5.61 -7.40
CA ARG A 371 -24.31 -5.43 -6.50
C ARG A 371 -24.06 -5.96 -5.08
N THR A 372 -23.32 -7.06 -4.97
CA THR A 372 -22.96 -7.64 -3.67
C THR A 372 -21.93 -6.76 -2.94
N ALA A 373 -20.88 -6.33 -3.63
CA ALA A 373 -19.82 -5.48 -3.08
C ALA A 373 -20.39 -4.13 -2.59
N PHE A 374 -21.22 -3.48 -3.41
CA PHE A 374 -21.83 -2.17 -3.13
C PHE A 374 -23.16 -2.24 -2.38
N LYS A 375 -23.53 -3.40 -1.81
CA LYS A 375 -24.73 -3.50 -0.98
C LYS A 375 -24.69 -2.46 0.16
N GLY A 376 -25.72 -1.63 0.24
CA GLY A 376 -25.83 -0.54 1.22
C GLY A 376 -25.06 0.73 0.86
N VAL A 377 -24.43 0.80 -0.31
CA VAL A 377 -23.84 2.02 -0.88
C VAL A 377 -24.84 2.60 -1.89
N PRO A 378 -25.21 3.90 -1.80
CA PRO A 378 -26.13 4.51 -2.76
C PRO A 378 -25.59 4.41 -4.19
N GLU A 379 -26.47 4.12 -5.16
CA GLU A 379 -26.09 4.00 -6.57
C GLU A 379 -25.48 5.29 -7.15
N SER A 380 -25.82 6.45 -6.57
CA SER A 380 -25.22 7.74 -6.96
C SER A 380 -23.73 7.89 -6.59
N VAL A 381 -23.19 7.02 -5.73
CA VAL A 381 -21.81 7.11 -5.25
C VAL A 381 -20.86 6.25 -6.07
N TRP A 382 -21.33 5.21 -6.75
CA TRP A 382 -20.43 4.31 -7.48
C TRP A 382 -20.82 4.17 -8.94
N THR A 383 -19.82 4.03 -9.80
CA THR A 383 -20.01 3.87 -11.25
C THR A 383 -18.99 2.87 -11.77
N VAL A 384 -19.47 1.91 -12.57
CA VAL A 384 -18.63 0.99 -13.33
C VAL A 384 -18.58 1.50 -14.76
N PHE A 385 -17.38 1.62 -15.32
CA PHE A 385 -17.16 2.15 -16.68
C PHE A 385 -16.17 1.29 -17.44
N GLU A 386 -16.28 1.23 -18.77
CA GLU A 386 -15.31 0.54 -19.62
C GLU A 386 -14.34 1.54 -20.24
N GLU A 387 -14.87 2.65 -20.75
CA GLU A 387 -14.11 3.75 -21.36
C GLU A 387 -14.09 4.98 -20.44
N PRO A 388 -12.93 5.64 -20.21
CA PRO A 388 -12.84 6.78 -19.29
C PRO A 388 -13.77 7.95 -19.63
N GLU A 389 -14.14 8.13 -20.89
CA GLU A 389 -15.06 9.16 -21.38
C GLU A 389 -16.44 9.10 -20.68
N GLU A 390 -16.88 7.90 -20.25
CA GLU A 390 -18.17 7.69 -19.58
C GLU A 390 -18.25 8.40 -18.23
N VAL A 391 -17.12 8.67 -17.57
CA VAL A 391 -17.06 9.16 -16.19
C VAL A 391 -16.57 10.60 -16.04
N TYR A 392 -16.28 11.31 -17.14
CA TYR A 392 -15.94 12.74 -17.09
C TYR A 392 -17.04 13.58 -16.39
N GLN A 393 -18.30 13.30 -16.71
CA GLN A 393 -19.44 14.01 -16.12
C GLN A 393 -19.55 13.78 -14.61
N VAL A 394 -19.07 12.64 -14.09
CA VAL A 394 -19.05 12.41 -12.63
C VAL A 394 -18.12 13.43 -11.98
N VAL A 395 -16.90 13.59 -12.49
CA VAL A 395 -15.91 14.57 -12.00
C VAL A 395 -16.44 16.00 -12.11
N ASP A 396 -17.05 16.36 -13.24
CA ASP A 396 -17.62 17.70 -13.46
C ASP A 396 -18.76 18.03 -12.50
N ARG A 397 -19.53 17.04 -12.07
CA ARG A 397 -20.56 17.24 -11.04
C ARG A 397 -19.95 17.43 -9.66
N LEU A 398 -18.91 16.65 -9.34
CA LEU A 398 -18.21 16.77 -8.05
C LEU A 398 -17.60 18.16 -7.85
N SER A 399 -16.99 18.74 -8.89
CA SER A 399 -16.39 20.08 -8.81
C SER A 399 -17.42 21.20 -8.55
N ARG A 400 -18.65 21.03 -9.03
CA ARG A 400 -19.76 21.99 -8.82
C ARG A 400 -20.45 21.83 -7.47
N SER A 401 -20.25 20.70 -6.80
CA SER A 401 -20.88 20.38 -5.51
C SER A 401 -20.09 20.87 -4.29
N ILE A 402 -19.03 21.65 -4.51
CA ILE A 402 -18.28 22.33 -3.44
C ILE A 402 -19.17 23.49 -2.93
N PRO A 403 -19.57 23.49 -1.64
CA PRO A 403 -20.41 24.54 -1.06
C PRO A 403 -19.78 25.94 -1.07
#